data_AF-A0A6I6DK76-F1
#
_entry.id   AF-A0A6I6DK76-F1
#
_cell.length_a   1.000
_cell.length_b   1.000
_cell.length_c   1.000
_cell.angle_alpha   90.00
_cell.angle_beta   90.00
_cell.angle_gamma   90.00
#
_symmetry.space_group_name_H-M   'P 1'
#
loop_
_entity.id
_entity.type
_entity.pdbx_description
1 polymer ?
#
loop_
_entity_poly.entity_id
_entity_poly.type
_entity_poly.pdbx_seq_one_letter_code
_entity_poly.pdbx_strand_id
1 'polypeptide(L)'
;MSIQQAFKNKEGEVIVDLKSVATFYELKDNLANRLEAFGEGHIGTQVIINIGNRRLTHRQLREIEDILLNYGFHLKDIINSNEETKKEERVNIEENIFDEIPYYENTILINRHLRSGQKFFNEGNIVILGDINPGAEVIAGGNILVMGSLRGMAHAGCFGDETAVITAYRLSPTQLRIANHITRPPDGEKIIVDNPERARIKSGKVVIEKLKI
;
A
#
# COMPACT_ATOMS: atom_id res chain seq x y z
N MET A 1 -24.87 -15.69 13.31
CA MET A 1 -23.67 -15.13 13.99
C MET A 1 -23.77 -13.63 13.84
N SER A 2 -24.08 -12.92 14.93
CA SER A 2 -24.54 -11.53 14.88
C SER A 2 -23.41 -10.58 14.48
N ILE A 3 -23.60 -9.88 13.36
CA ILE A 3 -22.76 -8.76 12.93
C ILE A 3 -22.92 -7.67 14.00
N GLN A 4 -21.86 -7.39 14.77
CA GLN A 4 -21.86 -6.34 15.77
C GLN A 4 -22.18 -5.00 15.09
N GLN A 5 -23.34 -4.44 15.36
CA GLN A 5 -23.79 -3.15 14.83
C GLN A 5 -22.90 -2.02 15.37
N ALA A 6 -22.70 -0.99 14.54
CA ALA A 6 -22.23 0.29 15.07
C ALA A 6 -23.28 0.84 16.03
N PHE A 7 -22.87 1.41 17.16
CA PHE A 7 -23.78 1.86 18.22
C PHE A 7 -23.49 3.29 18.63
N LYS A 8 -24.54 4.04 19.01
CA LYS A 8 -24.40 5.39 19.56
C LYS A 8 -24.10 5.32 21.06
N ASN A 9 -23.09 6.05 21.53
CA ASN A 9 -22.79 6.19 22.96
C ASN A 9 -23.72 7.24 23.62
N LYS A 10 -23.58 7.41 24.94
CA LYS A 10 -24.39 8.38 25.72
C LYS A 10 -24.12 9.85 25.34
N GLU A 11 -23.01 10.13 24.67
CA GLU A 11 -22.61 11.46 24.20
C GLU A 11 -23.08 11.73 22.75
N GLY A 12 -23.76 10.76 22.12
CA GLY A 12 -24.32 10.89 20.76
C GLY A 12 -23.37 10.45 19.65
N GLU A 13 -22.21 9.91 19.98
CA GLU A 13 -21.15 9.51 19.04
C GLU A 13 -21.37 8.09 18.56
N VAL A 14 -21.09 7.86 17.29
CA VAL A 14 -21.19 6.53 16.68
C VAL A 14 -19.85 5.81 16.83
N ILE A 15 -19.88 4.63 17.46
CA ILE A 15 -18.70 3.77 17.60
C ILE A 15 -18.80 2.64 16.58
N VAL A 16 -17.77 2.52 15.74
CA VAL A 16 -17.67 1.48 14.71
C VAL A 16 -16.51 0.55 15.03
N ASP A 17 -16.80 -0.70 15.38
CA ASP A 17 -15.77 -1.72 15.63
C ASP A 17 -15.42 -2.48 14.35
N LEU A 18 -14.20 -2.22 13.85
CA LEU A 18 -13.59 -2.83 12.67
C LEU A 18 -12.33 -3.63 13.04
N LYS A 19 -12.20 -4.12 14.28
CA LYS A 19 -10.99 -4.85 14.69
C LYS A 19 -10.80 -6.18 13.94
N SER A 20 -11.89 -6.79 13.44
CA SER A 20 -11.90 -8.14 12.88
C SER A 20 -11.63 -8.24 11.37
N VAL A 21 -11.49 -7.14 10.64
CA VAL A 21 -11.31 -7.15 9.16
C VAL A 21 -9.86 -7.33 8.74
N ALA A 22 -9.53 -8.24 7.83
CA ALA A 22 -8.13 -8.55 7.52
C ALA A 22 -7.41 -7.40 6.79
N THR A 23 -8.13 -6.72 5.90
CA THR A 23 -7.58 -5.75 4.94
C THR A 23 -8.13 -4.34 5.12
N PHE A 24 -7.43 -3.31 4.64
CA PHE A 24 -7.95 -1.94 4.57
C PHE A 24 -9.06 -1.83 3.51
N TYR A 25 -9.00 -2.63 2.44
CA TYR A 25 -10.14 -2.78 1.54
C TYR A 25 -11.39 -3.26 2.28
N GLU A 26 -11.30 -4.36 3.04
CA GLU A 26 -12.41 -4.84 3.88
C GLU A 26 -12.83 -3.82 4.93
N LEU A 27 -11.89 -3.05 5.48
CA LEU A 27 -12.19 -1.95 6.41
C LEU A 27 -13.08 -0.90 5.77
N LYS A 28 -12.73 -0.43 4.57
CA LYS A 28 -13.54 0.56 3.84
C LYS A 28 -14.92 0.03 3.51
N ASP A 29 -15.00 -1.20 2.99
CA ASP A 29 -16.27 -1.84 2.65
C ASP A 29 -17.16 -2.02 3.88
N ASN A 30 -16.60 -2.51 4.99
CA ASN A 30 -17.35 -2.65 6.24
C ASN A 30 -17.73 -1.31 6.86
N LEU A 31 -16.89 -0.28 6.74
CA LEU A 31 -17.21 1.07 7.20
C LEU A 31 -18.41 1.61 6.42
N ALA A 32 -18.35 1.61 5.08
CA ALA A 32 -19.44 2.09 4.22
C ALA A 32 -20.76 1.36 4.51
N ASN A 33 -20.73 0.02 4.55
CA ASN A 33 -21.91 -0.81 4.86
C ASN A 33 -22.53 -0.47 6.23
N ARG A 34 -21.70 -0.15 7.23
CA ARG A 34 -22.18 0.23 8.56
C ARG A 34 -22.72 1.65 8.62
N LEU A 35 -22.16 2.58 7.86
CA LEU A 35 -22.65 3.97 7.78
C LEU A 35 -24.00 4.03 7.07
N GLU A 36 -24.20 3.26 5.99
CA GLU A 36 -25.48 3.14 5.28
C GLU A 36 -26.62 2.66 6.19
N ALA A 37 -26.32 1.74 7.12
CA ALA A 37 -27.30 1.20 8.04
C ALA A 37 -27.89 2.23 9.02
N PHE A 38 -27.27 3.42 9.16
CA PHE A 38 -27.82 4.49 10.00
C PHE A 38 -28.96 5.26 9.31
N GLY A 39 -29.10 5.19 7.98
CA GLY A 39 -30.15 5.91 7.23
C GLY A 39 -29.92 7.43 7.20
N GLU A 40 -30.95 8.20 6.86
CA GLU A 40 -30.87 9.67 6.76
C GLU A 40 -30.92 10.35 8.16
N GLY A 41 -30.30 11.53 8.28
CA GLY A 41 -30.42 12.39 9.48
C GLY A 41 -29.22 12.43 10.43
N HIS A 42 -28.02 12.03 10.00
CA HIS A 42 -26.80 12.01 10.85
C HIS A 42 -25.75 13.04 10.46
N ILE A 43 -26.13 14.08 9.70
CA ILE A 43 -25.22 15.14 9.26
C ILE A 43 -24.55 15.79 10.49
N GLY A 44 -23.22 15.80 10.50
CA GLY A 44 -22.43 16.35 11.59
C GLY A 44 -22.12 15.37 12.73
N THR A 45 -22.59 14.12 12.65
CA THR A 45 -22.39 13.13 13.72
C THR A 45 -20.93 12.70 13.81
N GLN A 46 -20.39 12.70 15.03
CA GLN A 46 -19.03 12.28 15.29
C GLN A 46 -18.91 10.75 15.37
N VAL A 47 -17.86 10.22 14.75
CA VAL A 47 -17.58 8.77 14.66
C VAL A 47 -16.23 8.46 15.29
N ILE A 48 -16.21 7.41 16.10
CA ILE A 48 -14.99 6.80 16.63
C ILE A 48 -14.83 5.42 16.00
N ILE A 49 -13.67 5.14 15.43
CA ILE A 49 -13.41 3.86 14.73
C ILE A 49 -12.39 3.05 15.52
N ASN A 50 -12.73 1.81 15.89
CA ASN A 50 -11.79 0.87 16.46
C ASN A 50 -11.18 0.01 15.34
N ILE A 51 -9.86 0.15 15.14
CA ILE A 51 -9.12 -0.55 14.09
C ILE A 51 -8.31 -1.74 14.61
N GLY A 52 -8.51 -2.16 15.86
CA GLY A 52 -7.73 -3.22 16.50
C GLY A 52 -6.25 -2.81 16.61
N ASN A 53 -5.34 -3.72 16.25
CA ASN A 53 -3.88 -3.51 16.32
C ASN A 53 -3.28 -2.86 15.06
N ARG A 54 -4.13 -2.40 14.11
CA ARG A 54 -3.66 -1.88 12.81
C ARG A 54 -3.03 -0.51 12.98
N ARG A 55 -2.19 -0.13 12.03
CA ARG A 55 -1.75 1.25 11.83
C ARG A 55 -2.32 1.73 10.51
N LEU A 56 -2.73 2.99 10.47
CA LEU A 56 -3.20 3.64 9.27
C LEU A 56 -2.16 4.67 8.85
N THR A 57 -1.87 4.74 7.55
CA THR A 57 -1.11 5.85 6.97
C THR A 57 -1.96 7.11 6.90
N HIS A 58 -1.35 8.27 6.71
CA HIS A 58 -2.08 9.52 6.45
C HIS A 58 -3.01 9.41 5.24
N ARG A 59 -2.62 8.66 4.19
CA ARG A 59 -3.48 8.44 3.02
C ARG A 59 -4.71 7.61 3.38
N GLN A 60 -4.53 6.51 4.10
CA GLN A 60 -5.64 5.67 4.55
C GLN A 60 -6.57 6.41 5.52
N LEU A 61 -6.00 7.25 6.39
CA LEU A 61 -6.77 8.13 7.27
C LEU A 61 -7.63 9.10 6.47
N ARG A 62 -7.04 9.78 5.47
CA ARG A 62 -7.80 10.65 4.55
C ARG A 62 -8.89 9.89 3.80
N GLU A 63 -8.61 8.69 3.30
CA GLU A 63 -9.63 7.86 2.64
C GLU A 63 -10.79 7.51 3.58
N ILE A 64 -10.52 7.25 4.87
CA ILE A 64 -11.56 7.06 5.88
C ILE A 64 -12.35 8.36 6.12
N GLU A 65 -11.67 9.50 6.26
CA GLU A 65 -12.31 10.80 6.43
C GLU A 65 -13.22 11.14 5.25
N ASP A 66 -12.76 10.91 4.01
CA ASP A 66 -13.53 11.12 2.79
C ASP A 66 -14.79 10.23 2.77
N ILE A 67 -14.67 8.95 3.14
CA ILE A 67 -15.83 8.07 3.29
C ILE A 67 -16.81 8.64 4.31
N LEU A 68 -16.35 8.99 5.51
CA LEU A 68 -17.21 9.52 6.56
C LEU A 68 -17.95 10.78 6.10
N LEU A 69 -17.22 11.73 5.50
CA LEU A 69 -17.79 12.98 4.99
C LEU A 69 -18.85 12.75 3.91
N ASN A 70 -18.63 11.79 3.01
CA ASN A 70 -19.60 11.43 1.98
C ASN A 70 -20.93 10.92 2.57
N TYR A 71 -20.88 10.27 3.74
CA TYR A 71 -22.06 9.84 4.49
C TYR A 71 -22.54 10.85 5.54
N GLY A 72 -21.94 12.05 5.59
CA GLY A 72 -22.33 13.13 6.51
C GLY A 72 -21.77 13.01 7.94
N PHE A 73 -20.78 12.15 8.17
CA PHE A 73 -20.12 11.94 9.45
C PHE A 73 -18.78 12.65 9.53
N HIS A 74 -18.31 12.93 10.75
CA HIS A 74 -16.96 13.43 11.02
C HIS A 74 -16.17 12.44 11.87
N LEU A 75 -14.93 12.20 11.50
CA LEU A 75 -14.02 11.43 12.34
C LEU A 75 -13.70 12.22 13.60
N LYS A 76 -13.95 11.65 14.78
CA LYS A 76 -13.53 12.19 16.07
C LYS A 76 -12.21 11.58 16.52
N ASP A 77 -12.11 10.25 16.47
CA ASP A 77 -10.95 9.53 16.99
C ASP A 77 -10.83 8.13 16.36
N ILE A 78 -9.63 7.57 16.43
CA ILE A 78 -9.33 6.20 16.03
C ILE A 78 -8.72 5.45 17.22
N ILE A 79 -9.40 4.38 17.64
CA ILE A 79 -8.94 3.53 18.72
C ILE A 79 -8.07 2.42 18.14
N ASN A 80 -6.79 2.41 18.52
CA ASN A 80 -5.88 1.30 18.33
C ASN A 80 -5.70 0.55 19.66
N SER A 81 -5.86 -0.78 19.68
CA SER A 81 -5.73 -1.58 20.90
C SER A 81 -4.30 -1.57 21.48
N ASN A 82 -3.31 -1.14 20.68
CA ASN A 82 -1.94 -0.90 21.15
C ASN A 82 -1.73 0.46 21.84
N GLU A 83 -2.73 1.37 21.81
CA GLU A 83 -2.63 2.72 22.39
C GLU A 83 -3.16 2.81 23.83
N GLU A 84 -3.91 1.82 24.32
CA GLU A 84 -4.28 1.76 25.74
C GLU A 84 -3.06 1.64 26.67
N THR A 85 -1.89 1.24 26.13
CA THR A 85 -0.62 1.15 26.85
C THR A 85 0.31 2.36 26.69
N LYS A 86 -0.06 3.39 25.92
CA LYS A 86 0.84 4.51 25.54
C LYS A 86 0.35 5.91 25.92
N LYS A 87 -0.47 6.05 26.97
CA LYS A 87 -0.90 7.37 27.44
C LYS A 87 0.19 8.23 28.10
N GLU A 88 1.40 7.69 28.34
CA GLU A 88 2.48 8.40 29.05
C GLU A 88 3.66 8.88 28.18
N GLU A 89 3.77 8.50 26.91
CA GLU A 89 4.89 8.92 26.05
C GLU A 89 4.47 9.92 24.98
N ARG A 90 3.99 11.08 25.44
CA ARG A 90 3.80 12.27 24.59
C ARG A 90 5.07 13.13 24.51
N VAL A 91 6.26 12.57 24.19
CA VAL A 91 7.42 13.39 23.78
C VAL A 91 8.37 12.60 22.90
N ASN A 92 8.18 12.66 21.57
CA ASN A 92 9.21 12.98 20.58
C ASN A 92 8.62 12.81 19.18
N ILE A 93 8.25 13.96 18.59
CA ILE A 93 7.95 14.09 17.16
C ILE A 93 9.31 14.08 16.45
N GLU A 94 9.95 12.91 16.37
CA GLU A 94 10.67 12.62 15.14
C GLU A 94 9.56 12.25 14.16
N GLU A 95 9.33 13.12 13.17
CA GLU A 95 8.42 12.86 12.05
C GLU A 95 8.59 11.40 11.63
N ASN A 96 7.57 10.56 11.86
CA ASN A 96 7.63 9.15 11.54
C ASN A 96 7.79 9.07 10.02
N ILE A 97 9.03 8.88 9.55
CA ILE A 97 9.36 8.73 8.12
C ILE A 97 8.49 7.64 7.47
N PHE A 98 8.03 6.68 8.27
CA PHE A 98 7.12 5.61 7.87
C PHE A 98 5.70 6.06 7.51
N ASP A 99 5.28 7.24 7.93
CA ASP A 99 3.93 7.76 7.71
C ASP A 99 3.73 8.33 6.30
N GLU A 100 4.83 8.68 5.61
CA GLU A 100 4.85 9.07 4.20
C GLU A 100 5.07 7.87 3.26
N ILE A 101 5.46 6.71 3.78
CA ILE A 101 5.67 5.50 2.97
C ILE A 101 4.31 4.89 2.66
N PRO A 102 3.96 4.65 1.38
CA PRO A 102 2.75 3.96 1.02
C PRO A 102 2.69 2.59 1.70
N TYR A 103 1.66 2.35 2.50
CA TYR A 103 1.45 1.07 3.16
C TYR A 103 0.74 0.12 2.20
N TYR A 104 1.43 -0.95 1.84
CA TYR A 104 0.85 -2.06 1.09
C TYR A 104 0.58 -3.20 2.06
N GLU A 105 -0.65 -3.68 2.08
CA GLU A 105 -1.13 -4.60 3.12
C GLU A 105 -0.42 -5.96 3.14
N ASN A 106 0.18 -6.37 2.02
CA ASN A 106 0.80 -7.68 1.87
C ASN A 106 2.16 -7.57 1.17
N THR A 107 3.15 -8.36 1.62
CA THR A 107 4.44 -8.50 0.93
C THR A 107 4.74 -9.98 0.76
N ILE A 108 4.89 -10.44 -0.48
CA ILE A 108 5.32 -11.82 -0.74
C ILE A 108 6.83 -11.89 -0.94
N LEU A 109 7.44 -12.92 -0.36
CA LEU A 109 8.85 -13.25 -0.56
C LEU A 109 8.96 -14.48 -1.47
N ILE A 110 9.61 -14.31 -2.61
CA ILE A 110 9.91 -15.40 -3.54
C ILE A 110 11.41 -15.72 -3.42
N ASN A 111 11.74 -16.81 -2.73
CA ASN A 111 13.12 -17.24 -2.53
C ASN A 111 13.58 -18.22 -3.63
N ARG A 112 13.55 -17.77 -4.88
CA ARG A 112 14.04 -18.52 -6.05
C ARG A 112 14.10 -17.65 -7.31
N HIS A 113 14.84 -18.11 -8.31
CA HIS A 113 14.78 -17.54 -9.65
C HIS A 113 13.42 -17.77 -10.31
N LEU A 114 13.01 -16.80 -11.13
CA LEU A 114 11.84 -16.87 -12.00
C LEU A 114 12.28 -17.15 -13.44
N ARG A 115 11.63 -18.12 -14.09
CA ARG A 115 11.98 -18.61 -15.42
C ARG A 115 10.92 -18.21 -16.46
N SER A 116 11.28 -18.34 -17.73
CA SER A 116 10.38 -18.05 -18.86
C SER A 116 9.02 -18.74 -18.70
N GLY A 117 7.95 -18.00 -18.98
CA GLY A 117 6.57 -18.45 -18.88
C GLY A 117 5.98 -18.35 -17.47
N GLN A 118 6.78 -18.10 -16.43
CA GLN A 118 6.25 -17.91 -15.08
C GLN A 118 5.74 -16.48 -14.88
N LYS A 119 4.55 -16.36 -14.29
CA LYS A 119 3.92 -15.09 -13.94
C LYS A 119 3.59 -15.07 -12.45
N PHE A 120 3.94 -13.98 -11.77
CA PHE A 120 3.62 -13.76 -10.36
C PHE A 120 2.85 -12.46 -10.21
N PHE A 121 1.85 -12.51 -9.34
CA PHE A 121 1.00 -11.38 -9.01
C PHE A 121 0.86 -11.27 -7.50
N ASN A 122 0.93 -10.05 -6.96
CA ASN A 122 0.55 -9.72 -5.60
C ASN A 122 -0.08 -8.33 -5.54
N GLU A 123 -1.09 -8.14 -4.70
CA GLU A 123 -1.74 -6.84 -4.54
C GLU A 123 -0.88 -5.82 -3.80
N GLY A 124 0.08 -6.27 -2.99
CA GLY A 124 1.05 -5.39 -2.33
C GLY A 124 2.45 -5.50 -2.93
N ASN A 125 3.48 -5.60 -2.09
CA ASN A 125 4.87 -5.64 -2.55
C ASN A 125 5.30 -7.06 -2.95
N ILE A 126 6.29 -7.16 -3.83
CA ILE A 126 6.97 -8.42 -4.15
C ILE A 126 8.46 -8.27 -3.88
N VAL A 127 9.01 -9.18 -3.07
CA VAL A 127 10.44 -9.32 -2.85
C VAL A 127 10.91 -10.63 -3.46
N ILE A 128 11.95 -10.58 -4.28
CA ILE A 128 12.53 -11.76 -4.93
C ILE A 128 13.99 -11.89 -4.51
N LEU A 129 14.32 -13.03 -3.91
CA LEU A 129 15.70 -13.44 -3.65
C LEU A 129 16.15 -14.33 -4.81
N GLY A 130 16.58 -13.70 -5.89
CA GLY A 130 16.91 -14.38 -7.13
C GLY A 130 16.78 -13.48 -8.35
N ASP A 131 16.75 -14.13 -9.52
CA ASP A 131 16.71 -13.44 -10.81
C ASP A 131 15.32 -13.54 -11.42
N ILE A 132 14.90 -12.49 -12.12
CA ILE A 132 13.77 -12.53 -13.06
C ILE A 132 14.36 -12.74 -14.45
N ASN A 133 14.23 -13.94 -15.03
CA ASN A 133 14.79 -14.21 -16.36
C ASN A 133 13.89 -13.72 -17.50
N PRO A 134 14.43 -13.59 -18.73
CA PRO A 134 13.62 -13.28 -19.89
C PRO A 134 12.42 -14.23 -20.02
N GLY A 135 11.26 -13.65 -20.38
CA GLY A 135 9.98 -14.37 -20.46
C GLY A 135 9.27 -14.61 -19.12
N ALA A 136 9.88 -14.26 -17.98
CA ALA A 136 9.18 -14.20 -16.70
C ALA A 136 8.51 -12.83 -16.49
N GLU A 137 7.39 -12.82 -15.78
CA GLU A 137 6.60 -11.60 -15.48
C GLU A 137 6.32 -11.49 -13.98
N VAL A 138 6.52 -10.31 -13.43
CA VAL A 138 6.23 -9.98 -12.02
C VAL A 138 5.35 -8.74 -11.97
N ILE A 139 4.18 -8.85 -11.34
CA ILE A 139 3.18 -7.79 -11.26
C ILE A 139 2.86 -7.56 -9.78
N ALA A 140 3.06 -6.33 -9.31
CA ALA A 140 2.82 -5.92 -7.93
C ALA A 140 1.88 -4.70 -7.92
N GLY A 141 0.90 -4.70 -7.02
CA GLY A 141 0.13 -3.49 -6.72
C GLY A 141 0.96 -2.45 -5.96
N GLY A 142 2.04 -2.87 -5.30
CA GLY A 142 3.04 -1.99 -4.69
C GLY A 142 4.42 -2.10 -5.32
N ASN A 143 5.45 -2.09 -4.48
CA ASN A 143 6.85 -2.10 -4.90
C ASN A 143 7.34 -3.49 -5.31
N ILE A 144 8.39 -3.50 -6.15
CA ILE A 144 9.12 -4.73 -6.49
C ILE A 144 10.60 -4.56 -6.09
N LEU A 145 11.11 -5.47 -5.26
CA LEU A 145 12.52 -5.57 -4.93
C LEU A 145 13.09 -6.89 -5.45
N VAL A 146 14.12 -6.81 -6.27
CA VAL A 146 14.84 -7.97 -6.81
C VAL A 146 16.27 -7.97 -6.27
N MET A 147 16.53 -8.86 -5.32
CA MET A 147 17.88 -9.16 -4.84
C MET A 147 18.60 -10.06 -5.85
N GLY A 148 18.83 -9.53 -7.05
CA GLY A 148 19.40 -10.22 -8.18
C GLY A 148 19.23 -9.44 -9.49
N SER A 149 19.26 -10.15 -10.61
CA SER A 149 19.13 -9.56 -11.94
C SER A 149 17.68 -9.57 -12.42
N LEU A 150 17.17 -8.41 -12.82
CA LEU A 150 15.87 -8.26 -13.45
C LEU A 150 16.07 -8.19 -14.98
N ARG A 151 15.85 -9.32 -15.67
CA ARG A 151 15.93 -9.48 -17.13
C ARG A 151 14.59 -9.74 -17.82
N GLY A 152 13.55 -10.05 -17.06
CA GLY A 152 12.19 -10.24 -17.56
C GLY A 152 11.37 -8.93 -17.56
N MET A 153 10.06 -9.07 -17.38
CA MET A 153 9.13 -7.95 -17.26
C MET A 153 8.72 -7.74 -15.80
N ALA A 154 8.67 -6.49 -15.36
CA ALA A 154 8.17 -6.11 -14.05
C ALA A 154 7.17 -4.96 -14.14
N HIS A 155 6.07 -5.05 -13.41
CA HIS A 155 5.02 -4.04 -13.31
C HIS A 155 4.72 -3.74 -11.84
N ALA A 156 5.18 -2.60 -11.33
CA ALA A 156 4.87 -2.11 -9.99
C ALA A 156 3.71 -1.11 -10.03
N GLY A 157 3.03 -0.93 -8.90
CA GLY A 157 1.92 0.02 -8.82
C GLY A 157 0.77 -0.30 -9.76
N CYS A 158 0.51 -1.58 -10.06
CA CYS A 158 -0.36 -1.97 -11.19
C CYS A 158 -1.81 -1.45 -11.10
N PHE A 159 -2.24 -1.01 -9.92
CA PHE A 159 -3.53 -0.37 -9.66
C PHE A 159 -3.50 1.17 -9.82
N GLY A 160 -2.47 1.72 -10.45
CA GLY A 160 -2.34 3.15 -10.70
C GLY A 160 -1.49 3.91 -9.68
N ASP A 161 -0.73 3.21 -8.83
CA ASP A 161 0.15 3.85 -7.87
C ASP A 161 1.46 4.31 -8.54
N GLU A 162 1.52 5.60 -8.86
CA GLU A 162 2.70 6.22 -9.48
C GLU A 162 3.88 6.39 -8.50
N THR A 163 3.67 6.20 -7.20
CA THR A 163 4.72 6.30 -6.18
C THR A 163 5.51 5.00 -6.04
N ALA A 164 5.00 3.89 -6.59
CA ALA A 164 5.65 2.60 -6.52
C ALA A 164 7.01 2.59 -7.24
N VAL A 165 7.93 1.79 -6.74
CA VAL A 165 9.29 1.66 -7.27
C VAL A 165 9.64 0.23 -7.62
N ILE A 166 10.53 0.07 -8.60
CA ILE A 166 11.16 -1.20 -8.95
C ILE A 166 12.65 -1.06 -8.67
N THR A 167 13.17 -1.90 -7.78
CA THR A 167 14.58 -1.89 -7.40
C THR A 167 15.19 -3.25 -7.71
N ALA A 168 16.37 -3.27 -8.31
CA ALA A 168 17.10 -4.50 -8.58
C ALA A 168 18.60 -4.32 -8.36
N TYR A 169 19.30 -5.40 -8.00
CA TYR A 169 20.77 -5.39 -7.98
C TYR A 169 21.35 -5.13 -9.38
N ARG A 170 20.71 -5.69 -10.42
CA ARG A 170 20.98 -5.35 -11.82
C ARG A 170 19.66 -5.20 -12.57
N LEU A 171 19.45 -4.04 -13.18
CA LEU A 171 18.23 -3.72 -13.91
C LEU A 171 18.50 -3.79 -15.42
N SER A 172 18.19 -4.94 -16.02
CA SER A 172 18.27 -5.16 -17.48
C SER A 172 16.95 -5.72 -18.07
N PRO A 173 15.80 -5.09 -17.75
CA PRO A 173 14.47 -5.58 -18.09
C PRO A 173 14.25 -5.68 -19.58
N THR A 174 13.44 -6.65 -20.04
CA THR A 174 12.81 -6.52 -21.37
C THR A 174 11.80 -5.38 -21.39
N GLN A 175 11.14 -5.16 -20.24
CA GLN A 175 10.15 -4.09 -20.06
C GLN A 175 9.95 -3.78 -18.58
N LEU A 176 9.80 -2.49 -18.26
CA LEU A 176 9.27 -2.05 -16.96
C LEU A 176 7.94 -1.33 -17.14
N ARG A 177 7.10 -1.44 -16.11
CA ARG A 177 5.90 -0.64 -15.94
C ARG A 177 5.80 -0.14 -14.50
N ILE A 178 5.41 1.11 -14.33
CA ILE A 178 5.05 1.69 -13.04
C ILE A 178 3.73 2.42 -13.26
N ALA A 179 2.68 2.02 -12.54
CA ALA A 179 1.31 2.46 -12.83
C ALA A 179 0.99 2.29 -14.32
N ASN A 180 0.65 3.38 -15.01
CA ASN A 180 0.34 3.42 -16.43
C ASN A 180 1.54 3.75 -17.33
N HIS A 181 2.73 3.96 -16.75
CA HIS A 181 3.93 4.31 -17.49
C HIS A 181 4.71 3.07 -17.89
N ILE A 182 5.18 3.04 -19.14
CA ILE A 182 5.97 1.97 -19.71
C ILE A 182 7.35 2.50 -20.11
N THR A 183 8.39 1.72 -19.84
CA THR A 183 9.72 1.97 -20.39
C THR A 183 10.38 0.68 -20.84
N ARG A 184 11.25 0.79 -21.84
CA ARG A 184 12.06 -0.29 -22.39
C ARG A 184 13.49 0.21 -22.55
N PRO A 185 14.50 -0.67 -22.43
CA PRO A 185 15.86 -0.31 -22.75
C PRO A 185 15.96 0.18 -24.21
N PRO A 186 16.86 1.12 -24.53
CA PRO A 186 17.22 1.44 -25.91
C PRO A 186 17.74 0.20 -26.65
N ASP A 187 17.45 0.10 -27.94
CA ASP A 187 17.91 -1.03 -28.76
C ASP A 187 19.45 -1.05 -28.86
N GLY A 188 20.06 -2.21 -28.59
CA GLY A 188 21.47 -2.49 -28.90
C GLY A 188 22.51 -2.23 -27.79
N GLU A 189 22.15 -1.60 -26.67
CA GLU A 189 23.09 -1.33 -25.58
C GLU A 189 22.97 -2.35 -24.43
N LYS A 190 24.00 -3.18 -24.24
CA LYS A 190 24.17 -3.93 -22.99
C LYS A 190 24.81 -3.02 -21.95
N ILE A 191 23.98 -2.36 -21.15
CA ILE A 191 24.45 -1.60 -20.01
C ILE A 191 24.85 -2.60 -18.92
N ILE A 192 26.15 -2.78 -18.71
CA ILE A 192 26.66 -3.55 -17.56
C ILE A 192 26.67 -2.60 -16.37
N VAL A 193 25.65 -2.72 -15.53
CA VAL A 193 25.55 -1.96 -14.29
C VAL A 193 26.10 -2.81 -13.15
N ASP A 194 27.12 -2.31 -12.46
CA ASP A 194 27.74 -2.98 -11.30
C ASP A 194 27.20 -2.48 -9.95
N ASN A 195 26.17 -1.61 -9.98
CA ASN A 195 25.55 -1.05 -8.79
C ASN A 195 24.03 -1.29 -8.85
N PRO A 196 23.37 -1.47 -7.70
CA PRO A 196 21.92 -1.52 -7.64
C PRO A 196 21.26 -0.26 -8.20
N GLU A 197 20.11 -0.43 -8.83
CA GLU A 197 19.36 0.64 -9.48
C GLU A 197 17.91 0.63 -9.05
N ARG A 198 17.30 1.81 -9.09
CA ARG A 198 15.89 2.04 -8.81
C ARG A 198 15.23 2.73 -10.00
N ALA A 199 14.16 2.13 -10.49
CA ALA A 199 13.22 2.76 -11.41
C ALA A 199 12.05 3.35 -10.62
N ARG A 200 11.69 4.61 -10.92
CA ARG A 200 10.54 5.32 -10.34
C ARG A 200 9.99 6.35 -11.31
N ILE A 201 8.80 6.88 -11.05
CA ILE A 201 8.26 8.00 -11.81
C ILE A 201 8.84 9.32 -11.26
N LYS A 202 9.32 10.16 -12.17
CA LYS A 202 9.72 11.55 -11.90
C LYS A 202 9.25 12.42 -13.06
N SER A 203 8.44 13.43 -12.77
CA SER A 203 7.88 14.34 -13.79
C SER A 203 7.16 13.59 -14.93
N GLY A 204 6.35 12.58 -14.59
CA GLY A 204 5.55 11.81 -15.55
C GLY A 204 6.33 10.84 -16.45
N LYS A 205 7.62 10.60 -16.15
CA LYS A 205 8.47 9.66 -16.89
C LYS A 205 9.10 8.65 -15.93
N VAL A 206 9.32 7.42 -16.41
CA VAL A 206 10.13 6.45 -15.66
C VAL A 206 11.59 6.85 -15.77
N VAL A 207 12.23 7.10 -14.63
CA VAL A 207 13.65 7.41 -14.51
C VAL A 207 14.32 6.27 -13.75
N ILE A 208 15.49 5.85 -14.25
CA ILE A 208 16.36 4.87 -13.60
C ILE A 208 17.52 5.64 -12.98
N GLU A 209 17.77 5.43 -11.70
CA GLU A 209 18.86 6.06 -10.96
C GLU A 209 19.62 5.00 -10.15
N LYS A 210 20.92 5.24 -9.93
CA LYS A 210 21.73 4.40 -9.05
C LYS A 210 21.18 4.51 -7.63
N LEU A 211 20.96 3.36 -7.00
CA LEU A 211 20.62 3.29 -5.59
C LEU A 211 21.91 3.51 -4.78
N LYS A 212 21.96 4.59 -4.00
CA LYS A 212 23.04 4.83 -3.05
C LYS A 212 22.73 4.04 -1.79
N ILE A 213 23.56 3.03 -1.51
CA ILE A 213 23.50 2.19 -0.31
C ILE A 213 24.84 2.30 0.41
#